data_AF-A0A414Q877-F1
#
_entry.id   AF-A0A414Q877-F1
#
_cell.length_a   1.000
_cell.length_b   1.000
_cell.length_c   1.000
_cell.angle_alpha   90.00
_cell.angle_beta   90.00
_cell.angle_gamma   90.00
#
_symmetry.space_group_name_H-M   'P 1'
#
loop_
_entity.id
_entity.type
_entity.pdbx_description
1 polymer ?
#
loop_
_entity_poly.entity_id
_entity_poly.type
_entity_poly.pdbx_seq_one_letter_code
_entity_poly.pdbx_strand_id
1 'polypeptide(L)'
;MNLTGSVNLLKLEKAGIATIKNKKCVVIPIEENDLYVSMDENLKAKAVYLNVNINERREPSQYGNTHYCKQYLSKQYKDANKAEAEAKSKVYLGDFKPYEFEGSGNAAATVDAPVVQVDDDSLPF
;
A
#
# COMPACT_ATOMS: atom_id res chain seq x y z
N MET A 1 -18.46 9.48 -10.74
CA MET A 1 -18.84 8.36 -9.85
C MET A 1 -17.77 8.26 -8.77
N ASN A 2 -18.16 8.23 -7.50
CA ASN A 2 -17.21 8.01 -6.40
C ASN A 2 -16.93 6.51 -6.27
N LEU A 3 -15.72 6.12 -5.88
CA LEU A 3 -15.33 4.72 -5.69
C LEU A 3 -14.96 4.47 -4.23
N THR A 4 -15.26 3.28 -3.73
CA THR A 4 -14.83 2.79 -2.41
C THR A 4 -14.12 1.46 -2.55
N GLY A 5 -13.14 1.20 -1.69
CA GLY A 5 -12.29 0.02 -1.76
C GLY A 5 -11.26 -0.03 -0.65
N SER A 6 -10.38 -1.03 -0.71
CA SER A 6 -9.30 -1.21 0.24
C SER A 6 -8.01 -1.56 -0.50
N VAL A 7 -6.88 -1.12 0.05
CA VAL A 7 -5.54 -1.40 -0.48
C VAL A 7 -4.80 -2.29 0.50
N ASN A 8 -4.24 -3.39 0.00
CA ASN A 8 -3.38 -4.27 0.77
C ASN A 8 -1.94 -3.75 0.76
N LEU A 9 -1.55 -3.06 1.85
CA LEU A 9 -0.23 -2.48 2.01
C LEU A 9 0.89 -3.52 2.17
N LEU A 10 0.59 -4.75 2.59
CA LEU A 10 1.59 -5.83 2.72
C LEU A 10 2.00 -6.44 1.36
N LYS A 11 1.37 -6.01 0.26
CA LYS A 11 1.82 -6.35 -1.10
C LYS A 11 2.93 -5.46 -1.63
N LEU A 12 3.22 -4.37 -0.92
CA LEU A 12 4.35 -3.51 -1.21
C LEU A 12 5.65 -4.25 -0.87
N GLU A 13 6.72 -3.95 -1.59
CA GLU A 13 7.97 -4.69 -1.46
C GLU A 13 8.56 -4.51 -0.06
N LYS A 14 8.93 -5.63 0.57
CA LYS A 14 9.48 -5.69 1.93
C LYS A 14 8.59 -5.00 2.97
N ALA A 15 7.30 -4.84 2.69
CA ALA A 15 6.36 -4.33 3.68
C ALA A 15 6.10 -5.38 4.77
N GLY A 16 5.97 -4.91 6.01
CA GLY A 16 5.78 -5.77 7.15
C GLY A 16 5.08 -5.09 8.30
N ILE A 17 4.76 -5.87 9.33
CA ILE A 17 4.26 -5.38 10.61
C ILE A 17 5.42 -5.40 11.60
N ALA A 18 5.68 -4.26 12.24
CA ALA A 18 6.68 -4.15 13.31
C ALA A 18 6.07 -3.45 14.53
N THR A 19 6.66 -3.67 15.70
CA THR A 19 6.27 -2.94 16.91
C THR A 19 7.26 -1.81 17.15
N ILE A 20 6.81 -0.56 17.02
CA ILE A 20 7.62 0.64 17.26
C ILE A 20 7.04 1.39 18.45
N LYS A 21 7.82 1.54 19.53
CA LYS A 21 7.37 2.20 20.77
C LYS A 21 6.04 1.60 21.29
N ASN A 22 5.97 0.27 21.38
CA ASN A 22 4.79 -0.51 21.81
C ASN A 22 3.52 -0.31 20.95
N LYS A 23 3.66 0.16 19.71
CA LYS A 23 2.56 0.27 18.75
C LYS A 23 2.85 -0.57 17.53
N LYS A 24 1.86 -1.34 17.06
CA LYS A 24 1.96 -2.05 15.78
C LYS A 24 1.91 -1.04 14.65
N CYS A 25 2.93 -1.07 13.81
CA CYS A 25 3.09 -0.20 12.66
C CYS A 25 3.20 -1.05 11.40
N VAL A 26 2.63 -0.54 10.31
CA VAL A 26 3.00 -1.00 8.97
C VAL A 26 4.31 -0.29 8.62
N VAL A 27 5.34 -1.07 8.30
CA VAL A 27 6.64 -0.56 7.85
C VAL A 27 6.75 -0.83 6.36
N ILE A 28 6.98 0.23 5.58
CA ILE A 28 7.14 0.17 4.13
C ILE A 28 8.45 0.89 3.79
N PRO A 29 9.46 0.19 3.25
CA PRO A 29 10.68 0.83 2.79
C PRO A 29 10.41 1.82 1.66
N ILE A 30 11.04 3.00 1.74
CA ILE A 30 10.77 4.15 0.86
C ILE A 30 11.33 3.91 -0.54
N GLU A 31 12.61 3.52 -0.63
CA GLU A 31 13.33 3.40 -1.88
C GLU A 31 12.78 2.23 -2.72
N GLU A 32 12.58 1.07 -2.11
CA GLU A 32 12.05 -0.12 -2.76
C GLU A 32 10.66 0.07 -3.37
N ASN A 33 9.86 0.97 -2.79
CA ASN A 33 8.48 1.20 -3.19
C ASN A 33 8.26 2.52 -3.93
N ASP A 34 9.33 3.24 -4.28
CA ASP A 34 9.27 4.54 -4.97
C ASP A 34 8.31 5.52 -4.26
N LEU A 35 8.38 5.55 -2.92
CA LEU A 35 7.55 6.44 -2.13
C LEU A 35 8.07 7.87 -2.22
N TYR A 36 7.19 8.81 -2.56
CA TYR A 36 7.55 10.22 -2.62
C TYR A 36 7.49 10.84 -1.23
N VAL A 37 8.63 11.28 -0.70
CA VAL A 37 8.73 12.01 0.57
C VAL A 37 8.73 13.51 0.30
N SER A 38 7.68 14.19 0.73
CA SER A 38 7.62 15.65 0.73
C SER A 38 8.28 16.19 2.00
N MET A 39 9.17 17.16 1.83
CA MET A 39 9.88 17.83 2.93
C MET A 39 9.25 19.19 3.23
N ASP A 40 9.35 19.64 4.48
CA ASP A 40 9.03 21.01 4.88
C ASP A 40 10.24 21.96 4.71
N GLU A 41 10.06 23.23 5.08
CA GLU A 41 11.08 24.28 5.01
C GLU A 41 12.31 23.98 5.88
N ASN A 42 12.20 23.07 6.86
CA ASN A 42 13.27 22.66 7.77
C ASN A 42 13.89 21.31 7.38
N LEU A 43 13.68 20.83 6.15
CA LEU A 43 14.14 19.54 5.65
C LEU A 43 13.62 18.34 6.46
N LYS A 44 12.48 18.48 7.13
CA LYS A 44 11.81 17.37 7.81
C LYS A 44 10.74 16.77 6.92
N ALA A 45 10.59 15.45 6.98
CA ALA A 45 9.54 14.75 6.25
C ALA A 45 8.16 15.24 6.73
N LYS A 46 7.40 15.84 5.80
CA LYS A 46 6.05 16.36 6.00
C LYS A 46 4.99 15.35 5.62
N ALA A 47 5.20 14.64 4.51
CA ALA A 47 4.26 13.64 4.00
C ALA A 47 5.00 12.58 3.18
N VAL A 48 4.42 11.38 3.11
CA VAL A 48 4.90 10.28 2.27
C VAL A 48 3.74 9.80 1.40
N TYR A 49 3.97 9.69 0.10
CA TYR A 49 2.95 9.36 -0.88
C TYR A 49 3.28 8.05 -1.59
N LEU A 50 2.29 7.16 -1.64
CA LEU A 50 2.28 5.99 -2.54
C LEU A 50 1.57 6.37 -3.83
N ASN A 51 2.27 6.27 -4.94
CA ASN A 51 1.67 6.49 -6.26
C ASN A 51 0.88 5.25 -6.68
N VAL A 52 -0.37 5.45 -7.08
CA VAL A 52 -1.28 4.37 -7.51
C VAL A 52 -1.96 4.69 -8.83
N ASN A 53 -2.35 3.66 -9.56
CA ASN A 53 -3.18 3.76 -10.74
C ASN A 53 -4.46 2.94 -10.54
N ILE A 54 -5.60 3.61 -10.66
CA ILE A 54 -6.93 3.00 -10.58
C ILE A 54 -7.44 2.83 -12.01
N ASN A 55 -7.70 1.58 -12.39
CA ASN A 55 -8.12 1.21 -13.74
C ASN A 55 -9.52 0.62 -13.71
N GLU A 56 -10.33 0.99 -14.70
CA GLU A 56 -11.61 0.36 -14.94
C GLU A 56 -11.43 -1.07 -15.49
N ARG A 57 -12.30 -1.98 -15.07
CA ARG A 57 -12.36 -3.35 -15.57
C ARG A 57 -13.23 -3.38 -16.83
N ARG A 58 -12.90 -4.25 -17.78
CA ARG A 58 -13.75 -4.49 -18.97
C ARG A 58 -15.12 -5.02 -18.57
N GLU A 59 -15.16 -5.87 -17.56
CA GLU A 59 -16.36 -6.43 -16.97
C GLU A 59 -16.24 -6.37 -15.44
N PRO A 60 -17.32 -6.02 -14.72
CA PRO A 60 -17.32 -6.09 -13.26
C PRO A 60 -16.94 -7.48 -12.75
N SER A 61 -16.23 -7.54 -11.63
CA SER A 61 -15.93 -8.83 -10.99
C SER A 61 -17.21 -9.48 -10.47
N GLN A 62 -17.15 -10.78 -10.17
CA GLN A 62 -18.26 -11.49 -9.50
C GLN A 62 -18.67 -10.88 -8.15
N TYR A 63 -17.83 -10.03 -7.57
CA TYR A 63 -18.07 -9.31 -6.32
C TYR A 63 -18.52 -7.86 -6.54
N GLY A 64 -18.86 -7.46 -7.77
CA GLY A 64 -19.31 -6.12 -8.12
C GLY A 64 -18.19 -5.07 -8.21
N ASN A 65 -16.91 -5.48 -8.20
CA ASN A 65 -15.80 -4.54 -8.35
C ASN A 65 -15.73 -4.07 -9.80
N THR A 66 -15.77 -2.76 -10.01
CA THR A 66 -15.68 -2.15 -11.34
C THR A 66 -14.28 -1.66 -11.66
N HIS A 67 -13.44 -1.48 -10.64
CA HIS A 67 -12.09 -0.95 -10.78
C HIS A 67 -11.08 -1.80 -10.00
N TYR A 68 -9.81 -1.67 -10.39
CA TYR A 68 -8.68 -2.23 -9.65
C TYR A 68 -7.54 -1.23 -9.52
N CYS A 69 -6.77 -1.35 -8.45
CA CYS A 69 -5.64 -0.49 -8.14
C CYS A 69 -4.33 -1.24 -8.26
N LYS A 70 -3.35 -0.61 -8.91
CA LYS A 70 -1.97 -1.07 -9.00
C LYS A 70 -1.02 -0.01 -8.46
N GLN A 71 0.14 -0.42 -7.99
CA GLN A 71 1.22 0.52 -7.70
C GLN A 71 1.67 1.18 -9.01
N TYR A 72 1.88 2.49 -8.96
CA TYR A 72 2.46 3.25 -10.06
C TYR A 72 3.89 3.65 -9.69
N LEU A 73 4.85 3.29 -10.52
CA LEU A 73 6.25 3.71 -10.34
C LEU A 73 6.59 4.87 -11.27
N SER A 74 7.36 5.81 -10.76
CA SER A 74 7.92 6.94 -11.47
C SER A 74 8.81 6.48 -12.63
N LYS A 75 8.96 7.35 -13.63
CA LYS A 75 9.83 7.07 -14.78
C LYS A 75 11.29 6.87 -14.34
N GLN A 76 11.77 7.72 -13.43
CA GLN A 76 13.13 7.66 -12.90
C GLN A 76 13.40 6.31 -12.23
N TYR A 77 12.46 5.85 -11.40
CA TYR A 77 12.58 4.54 -10.76
C TYR A 77 12.60 3.39 -11.76
N LYS A 78 11.72 3.42 -12.77
CA LYS A 78 11.69 2.42 -13.84
C LYS A 78 12.99 2.37 -14.65
N ASP A 79 13.58 3.53 -14.94
CA ASP A 79 14.80 3.63 -15.72
C ASP A 79 16.01 3.11 -14.94
N ALA A 80 16.08 3.38 -13.64
CA ALA A 80 17.14 2.90 -12.75
C ALA A 80 17.02 1.41 -12.38
N ASN A 81 15.79 0.91 -12.21
CA ASN A 81 15.51 -0.43 -11.66
C ASN A 81 14.71 -1.29 -12.65
N LYS A 82 15.08 -1.33 -13.93
CA LYS A 82 14.27 -1.96 -15.00
C LYS A 82 13.72 -3.36 -14.68
N ALA A 83 14.56 -4.25 -14.17
CA ALA A 83 14.16 -5.63 -13.85
C ALA A 83 13.13 -5.68 -12.71
N GLU A 84 13.36 -4.93 -11.63
CA GLU A 84 12.44 -4.85 -10.50
C GLU A 84 11.16 -4.11 -10.85
N ALA A 85 11.27 -3.04 -11.63
CA ALA A 85 10.15 -2.21 -12.04
C ALA A 85 9.17 -2.97 -12.94
N GLU A 86 9.65 -3.88 -13.79
CA GLU A 86 8.76 -4.76 -14.57
C GLU A 86 7.94 -5.68 -13.66
N ALA A 87 8.58 -6.30 -12.66
CA ALA A 87 7.89 -7.12 -11.67
C ALA A 87 6.90 -6.30 -10.84
N LYS A 88 7.31 -5.11 -10.39
CA LYS A 88 6.52 -4.22 -9.53
C LYS A 88 5.37 -3.51 -10.24
N SER A 89 5.48 -3.23 -11.54
CA SER A 89 4.39 -2.64 -12.34
C SER A 89 3.13 -3.53 -12.40
N LYS A 90 3.26 -4.80 -12.04
CA LYS A 90 2.19 -5.79 -11.97
C LYS A 90 1.60 -5.93 -10.56
N VAL A 91 2.14 -5.21 -9.56
CA VAL A 91 1.69 -5.29 -8.16
C VAL A 91 0.28 -4.76 -8.04
N TYR A 92 -0.64 -5.69 -7.82
CA TYR A 92 -2.05 -5.47 -7.60
C TYR A 92 -2.32 -5.12 -6.14
N LEU A 93 -2.82 -3.93 -5.87
CA LEU A 93 -3.02 -3.41 -4.52
C LEU A 93 -4.42 -3.66 -3.97
N GLY A 94 -5.45 -3.69 -4.83
CA GLY A 94 -6.82 -3.90 -4.36
C GLY A 94 -7.89 -3.63 -5.40
N ASP A 95 -9.13 -3.84 -4.98
CA ASP A 95 -10.34 -3.66 -5.77
C ASP A 95 -11.14 -2.44 -5.31
N PHE A 96 -11.86 -1.85 -6.25
CA PHE A 96 -12.74 -0.72 -5.99
C PHE A 96 -14.10 -0.96 -6.68
N LYS A 97 -15.17 -0.52 -6.02
CA LYS A 97 -16.54 -0.53 -6.53
C LYS A 97 -17.15 0.86 -6.40
N PRO A 98 -18.26 1.16 -7.11
CA PRO A 98 -18.97 2.42 -6.91
C PRO A 98 -19.31 2.62 -5.43
N TYR A 99 -19.08 3.84 -4.96
CA TYR A 99 -19.50 4.23 -3.63
C TYR A 99 -21.03 4.26 -3.58
N GLU A 100 -21.59 3.43 -2.72
CA GLU A 100 -23.00 3.45 -2.37
C GLU A 100 -23.15 4.29 -1.10
N PHE A 101 -24.05 5.28 -1.13
CA PHE A 101 -24.29 6.14 0.02
C PHE A 101 -24.92 5.31 1.14
N GLU A 102 -24.17 5.06 2.21
CA GLU A 102 -24.66 4.24 3.32
C GLU A 102 -25.60 5.03 4.23
N GLY A 103 -26.90 4.80 4.06
CA GLY A 103 -27.70 4.42 5.22
C GLY A 103 -27.51 2.92 5.42
N SER A 104 -26.74 2.51 6.43
CA SER A 104 -26.37 1.13 6.81
C SER A 104 -25.23 0.44 6.01
N GLY A 105 -24.02 0.47 6.59
CA GLY A 105 -23.28 -0.75 6.93
C GLY A 105 -22.26 -1.28 5.94
N ASN A 106 -21.06 -0.69 5.90
CA ASN A 106 -19.77 -1.35 5.75
C ASN A 106 -18.64 -0.44 6.29
N ALA A 107 -18.62 -0.26 7.61
CA ALA A 107 -17.36 0.01 8.29
C ALA A 107 -16.49 -1.24 8.10
N ALA A 108 -15.41 -1.13 7.32
CA ALA A 108 -14.40 -2.17 7.23
C ALA A 108 -14.02 -2.60 8.66
N ALA A 109 -14.31 -3.85 9.01
CA ALA A 109 -14.02 -4.37 10.33
C ALA A 109 -12.52 -4.20 10.59
N THR A 110 -12.16 -3.43 11.61
CA THR A 110 -10.78 -3.27 12.06
C THR A 110 -10.29 -4.63 12.55
N VAL A 111 -9.51 -5.34 11.74
CA VAL A 111 -8.96 -6.64 12.10
C VAL A 111 -7.67 -6.41 12.89
N ASP A 112 -7.64 -6.87 14.14
CA ASP A 112 -6.43 -6.83 14.97
C ASP A 112 -5.34 -7.71 14.36
N ALA A 113 -4.16 -7.13 14.12
CA ALA A 113 -3.02 -7.88 13.60
C ALA A 113 -2.56 -8.93 14.63
N PRO A 114 -2.13 -10.14 14.22
CA PRO A 114 -1.57 -11.15 15.13
C PRO A 114 -0.29 -10.65 15.82
N VAL A 115 -0.04 -11.11 17.04
CA VAL A 115 1.17 -10.80 17.82
C VAL A 115 2.22 -11.87 17.50
N VAL A 116 3.32 -11.50 16.86
CA VAL A 116 4.53 -12.33 16.81
C VAL A 116 5.51 -11.70 17.78
N GLN A 117 5.80 -12.40 18.88
CA GLN A 117 6.94 -12.06 19.74
C GLN A 117 8.20 -12.54 19.00
N VAL A 118 9.03 -11.60 18.58
CA VAL A 118 10.42 -11.89 18.20
C VAL A 118 11.23 -11.77 19.48
N ASP A 119 11.74 -12.90 19.97
CA ASP A 119 12.67 -12.94 21.10
C ASP A 119 13.98 -12.26 20.69
N ASP A 120 14.38 -11.23 21.45
CA ASP A 120 15.47 -10.27 21.18
C ASP A 120 16.90 -10.86 21.29
N ASP A 121 17.06 -12.19 21.42
CA ASP A 121 18.34 -12.80 21.83
C ASP A 121 19.13 -13.54 20.72
N SER A 122 18.89 -13.24 19.44
CA SER A 122 19.58 -13.96 18.35
C SER A 122 20.14 -13.09 17.21
N LEU A 123 20.85 -12.01 17.57
CA LEU A 123 21.76 -11.33 16.64
C LEU A 123 23.21 -11.44 17.14
N PRO A 124 24.10 -12.21 16.46
CA PRO A 124 25.53 -12.12 16.70
C PRO A 124 26.11 -10.85 16.07
N PHE A 125 27.05 -10.21 16.80
CA PHE A 125 27.79 -9.01 16.39
C PHE A 125 28.53 -9.17 15.05
#